data_AF-A0A6G2UVR2-F1
#
_entry.id   AF-A0A6G2UVR2-F1
#
_cell.length_a   1.000
_cell.length_b   1.000
_cell.length_c   1.000
_cell.angle_alpha   90.00
_cell.angle_beta   90.00
_cell.angle_gamma   90.00
#
_symmetry.space_group_name_H-M   'P 1'
#
loop_
_entity.id
_entity.type
_entity.pdbx_description
1 polymer ?
#
loop_
_entity_poly.entity_id
_entity_poly.type
_entity_poly.pdbx_seq_one_letter_code
_entity_poly.pdbx_strand_id
1 'polypeptide(L)'
;TLQRVLRYASALRVYGPVADGAAAASAWEVVLPGMRLTLTLSPDASRGFSGEGGVLEALATDDAAADAELVSVLLAWEPRIEPDRLAEQAGLPVERVRAALVRLGTAGRVGYDLADAAYFHRELPYDADRAERHNPRLVAARRLAREGAVVLDGELAAVRSGDRSYQVREQAGALSCTCQWWADYRGRRGPCKHALAVRMVRRGAAVAGGAR
;
A
#
# COMPACT_ATOMS: atom_id res chain seq x y z
N THR A 1 -19.38 -0.04 -15.09
CA THR A 1 -19.32 0.39 -16.50
C THR A 1 -19.12 1.90 -16.58
N LEU A 2 -18.25 2.35 -17.50
CA LEU A 2 -17.90 3.76 -17.72
C LEU A 2 -19.09 4.63 -18.14
N GLN A 3 -20.13 4.03 -18.74
CA GLN A 3 -21.37 4.67 -19.19
C GLN A 3 -22.02 5.59 -18.15
N ARG A 4 -21.93 5.27 -16.85
CA ARG A 4 -22.52 6.12 -15.80
C ARG A 4 -21.82 7.46 -15.64
N VAL A 5 -20.54 7.53 -16.02
CA VAL A 5 -19.69 8.73 -15.93
C VAL A 5 -19.78 9.54 -17.22
N LEU A 6 -19.87 8.87 -18.38
CA LEU A 6 -19.90 9.53 -19.70
C LEU A 6 -21.04 10.53 -19.89
N ARG A 7 -22.19 10.34 -19.24
CA ARG A 7 -23.32 11.30 -19.31
C ARG A 7 -23.00 12.68 -18.73
N TYR A 8 -21.93 12.79 -17.95
CA TYR A 8 -21.46 14.04 -17.36
C TYR A 8 -20.18 14.57 -18.05
N ALA A 9 -19.71 13.89 -19.10
CA ALA A 9 -18.51 14.28 -19.80
C ALA A 9 -18.75 15.53 -20.65
N SER A 10 -17.85 16.51 -20.55
CA SER A 10 -17.85 17.69 -21.41
C SER A 10 -16.87 17.57 -22.58
N ALA A 11 -15.84 16.72 -22.45
CA ALA A 11 -14.87 16.45 -23.51
C ALA A 11 -14.18 15.09 -23.30
N LEU A 12 -13.62 14.55 -24.39
CA LEU A 12 -12.71 13.41 -24.37
C LEU A 12 -11.40 13.82 -25.05
N ARG A 13 -10.27 13.61 -24.36
CA ARG A 13 -8.93 13.71 -24.93
C ARG A 13 -8.32 12.31 -24.97
N VAL A 14 -7.70 11.96 -26.10
CA VAL A 14 -7.06 10.65 -26.28
C VAL A 14 -5.58 10.90 -26.51
N TYR A 15 -4.76 10.32 -25.64
CA TYR A 15 -3.32 10.31 -25.73
C TYR A 15 -2.86 8.93 -26.20
N GLY A 16 -1.87 8.90 -27.07
CA GLY A 16 -1.31 7.67 -27.60
C GLY A 16 -0.20 7.97 -28.60
N PRO A 17 0.54 6.94 -29.01
CA PRO A 17 1.51 7.08 -30.09
C PRO A 17 0.81 7.46 -31.40
N VAL A 18 1.57 8.01 -32.34
CA VAL A 18 1.07 8.27 -33.69
C VAL A 18 0.59 6.94 -34.29
N ALA A 19 -0.64 6.93 -34.81
CA ALA A 19 -1.24 5.73 -35.35
C ALA A 19 -0.46 5.24 -36.58
N ASP A 20 0.05 4.02 -36.49
CA ASP A 20 0.78 3.30 -37.56
C ASP A 20 -0.04 2.12 -38.11
N GLY A 21 -1.29 1.98 -37.69
CA GLY A 21 -2.20 0.90 -38.06
C GLY A 21 -2.19 -0.29 -37.08
N ALA A 22 -1.28 -0.32 -36.10
CA ALA A 22 -1.27 -1.34 -35.05
C ALA A 22 -2.10 -0.90 -33.83
N ALA A 23 -2.61 -1.89 -33.08
CA ALA A 23 -3.22 -1.62 -31.78
C ALA A 23 -2.13 -1.16 -30.79
N ALA A 24 -2.32 0.01 -30.21
CA ALA A 24 -1.37 0.62 -29.29
C ALA A 24 -2.02 0.98 -27.95
N ALA A 25 -1.17 1.13 -26.93
CA ALA A 25 -1.62 1.61 -25.64
C ALA A 25 -2.10 3.06 -25.81
N SER A 26 -3.22 3.38 -25.16
CA SER A 26 -3.76 4.75 -25.18
C SER A 26 -4.24 5.14 -23.80
N ALA A 27 -4.31 6.44 -23.54
CA ALA A 27 -4.90 6.98 -22.33
C ALA A 27 -6.03 7.93 -22.70
N TRP A 28 -7.19 7.70 -22.11
CA TRP A 28 -8.42 8.41 -22.40
C TRP A 28 -8.75 9.28 -21.20
N GLU A 29 -8.65 10.60 -21.38
CA GLU A 29 -9.03 11.58 -20.38
C GLU A 29 -10.45 12.06 -20.69
N VAL A 30 -11.37 11.70 -19.81
CA VAL A 30 -12.74 12.21 -19.80
C VAL A 30 -12.78 13.45 -18.92
N VAL A 31 -13.14 14.60 -19.50
CA VAL A 31 -13.29 15.87 -18.77
C VAL A 31 -14.70 15.94 -18.20
N LEU A 32 -14.81 16.24 -16.90
CA LEU A 32 -16.07 16.37 -16.18
C LEU A 32 -16.10 17.70 -15.41
N PRO A 33 -17.26 18.19 -14.95
CA PRO A 33 -17.32 19.33 -14.05
C PRO A 33 -16.51 19.08 -12.78
N GLY A 34 -15.42 19.82 -12.60
CA GLY A 34 -14.58 19.77 -11.41
C GLY A 34 -13.61 18.59 -11.30
N MET A 35 -13.53 17.71 -12.32
CA MET A 35 -12.58 16.58 -12.30
C MET A 35 -12.20 16.09 -13.70
N ARG A 36 -11.10 15.33 -13.77
CA ARG A 36 -10.70 14.54 -14.95
C ARG A 36 -10.65 13.07 -14.55
N LEU A 37 -11.19 12.19 -15.39
CA LEU A 37 -11.04 10.75 -15.24
C LEU A 37 -10.12 10.24 -16.36
N THR A 38 -8.92 9.77 -16.00
CA THR A 38 -7.98 9.18 -16.96
C THR A 38 -8.05 7.66 -16.89
N LEU A 39 -8.23 7.03 -18.05
CA LEU A 39 -8.25 5.58 -18.23
C LEU A 39 -7.12 5.19 -19.17
N THR A 40 -6.16 4.42 -18.68
CA THR A 40 -5.13 3.82 -19.52
C THR A 40 -5.65 2.49 -20.06
N LEU A 41 -5.67 2.35 -21.38
CA LEU A 41 -6.12 1.17 -22.12
C LEU A 41 -4.92 0.48 -22.75
N SER A 42 -4.77 -0.81 -22.47
CA SER A 42 -3.76 -1.64 -23.10
C SER A 42 -4.13 -1.96 -24.56
N PRO A 43 -3.16 -2.32 -25.41
CA PRO A 43 -3.41 -2.77 -26.78
C PRO A 43 -4.35 -3.99 -26.87
N ASP A 44 -4.30 -4.86 -25.85
CA ASP A 44 -5.13 -6.08 -25.74
C ASP A 44 -5.42 -6.40 -24.25
N ALA A 45 -6.47 -7.18 -23.98
CA ALA A 45 -6.88 -7.56 -22.63
C ALA A 45 -5.85 -8.42 -21.88
N SER A 46 -5.03 -9.19 -22.59
CA SER A 46 -3.95 -10.01 -22.00
C SER A 46 -2.66 -9.22 -21.73
N ARG A 47 -2.55 -8.00 -22.30
CA ARG A 47 -1.34 -7.17 -22.28
C ARG A 47 -1.39 -6.09 -21.22
N GLY A 48 -1.20 -6.47 -19.95
CA GLY A 48 -1.21 -5.52 -18.84
C GLY A 48 -0.05 -4.53 -18.85
N PHE A 49 -0.22 -3.31 -18.35
CA PHE A 49 0.86 -2.30 -18.32
C PHE A 49 2.09 -2.72 -17.51
N SER A 50 1.88 -3.54 -16.47
CA SER A 50 2.97 -4.11 -15.66
C SER A 50 3.50 -5.37 -16.34
N GLY A 51 4.70 -5.31 -16.93
CA GLY A 51 5.40 -6.48 -17.48
C GLY A 51 5.60 -6.51 -19.00
N GLU A 52 5.06 -5.52 -19.73
CA GLU A 52 5.22 -5.39 -21.20
C GLU A 52 6.60 -4.88 -21.66
N GLY A 53 7.52 -4.69 -20.72
CA GLY A 53 8.91 -4.40 -21.02
C GLY A 53 9.22 -2.99 -21.54
N GLY A 54 8.21 -2.15 -21.80
CA GLY A 54 8.40 -0.82 -22.43
C GLY A 54 9.25 0.19 -21.64
N VAL A 55 9.60 -0.11 -20.39
CA VAL A 55 10.49 0.71 -19.55
C VAL A 55 11.84 0.04 -19.27
N LEU A 56 12.08 -1.18 -19.78
CA LEU A 56 13.26 -1.98 -19.41
C LEU A 56 14.58 -1.32 -19.79
N GLU A 57 14.66 -0.64 -20.94
CA GLU A 57 15.88 0.06 -21.36
C GLU A 57 16.31 1.12 -20.33
N ALA A 58 15.34 1.92 -19.84
CA ALA A 58 15.60 2.92 -18.81
C ALA A 58 16.02 2.27 -17.46
N LEU A 59 15.49 1.08 -17.16
CA LEU A 59 15.82 0.33 -15.94
C LEU A 59 17.15 -0.43 -16.02
N ALA A 60 17.62 -0.75 -17.22
CA ALA A 60 18.79 -1.60 -17.46
C ALA A 60 20.13 -0.84 -17.47
N THR A 61 20.11 0.48 -17.23
CA THR A 61 21.34 1.27 -17.13
C THR A 61 22.07 1.00 -15.81
N ASP A 62 23.40 0.93 -15.85
CA ASP A 62 24.23 0.62 -14.67
C ASP A 62 24.02 1.62 -13.51
N ASP A 63 23.71 2.88 -13.87
CA ASP A 63 23.54 3.99 -12.93
C ASP A 63 22.10 4.18 -12.42
N ALA A 64 21.08 3.55 -13.04
CA ALA A 64 19.67 3.80 -12.73
C ALA A 64 19.33 3.63 -11.25
N ALA A 65 20.02 2.71 -10.57
CA ALA A 65 19.77 2.44 -9.18
C ALA A 65 20.21 3.58 -8.26
N ALA A 66 21.47 4.01 -8.43
CA ALA A 66 22.07 5.09 -7.64
C ALA A 66 21.40 6.43 -7.96
N ASP A 67 21.08 6.69 -9.22
CA ASP A 67 20.39 7.92 -9.63
C ASP A 67 18.99 8.02 -9.04
N ALA A 68 18.25 6.91 -8.99
CA ALA A 68 16.93 6.90 -8.35
C ALA A 68 17.01 7.17 -6.85
N GLU A 69 18.05 6.69 -6.15
CA GLU A 69 18.26 7.01 -4.74
C GLU A 69 18.54 8.50 -4.55
N LEU A 70 19.47 9.07 -5.32
CA LEU A 70 19.79 10.50 -5.29
C LEU A 70 18.56 11.36 -5.62
N VAL A 71 17.89 11.10 -6.75
CA VAL A 71 16.70 11.83 -7.18
C VAL A 71 15.60 11.72 -6.12
N SER A 72 15.41 10.56 -5.48
CA SER A 72 14.37 10.38 -4.45
C SER A 72 14.55 11.27 -3.22
N VAL A 73 15.79 11.68 -2.91
CA VAL A 73 16.08 12.61 -1.81
C VAL A 73 15.77 14.04 -2.22
N LEU A 74 15.99 14.38 -3.50
CA LEU A 74 15.74 15.71 -4.07
C LEU A 74 14.26 15.97 -4.38
N LEU A 75 13.46 14.91 -4.42
CA LEU A 75 12.01 14.96 -4.49
C LEU A 75 11.44 15.64 -3.22
N ALA A 76 11.45 16.97 -3.19
CA ALA A 76 10.68 17.77 -2.24
C ALA A 76 9.18 17.57 -2.47
N TRP A 77 8.32 17.77 -1.47
CA TRP A 77 6.84 17.69 -1.57
C TRP A 77 6.21 18.75 -2.49
N GLU A 78 6.76 18.94 -3.69
CA GLU A 78 6.24 19.79 -4.73
C GLU A 78 5.10 19.06 -5.47
N PRO A 79 4.01 19.78 -5.82
CA PRO A 79 2.87 19.19 -6.51
C PRO A 79 3.19 18.77 -7.96
N ARG A 80 4.26 19.31 -8.55
CA ARG A 80 4.76 18.99 -9.89
C ARG A 80 6.26 18.78 -9.81
N ILE A 81 6.74 17.75 -10.50
CA ILE A 81 8.14 17.37 -10.59
C ILE A 81 8.58 17.64 -12.03
N GLU A 82 9.47 18.61 -12.19
CA GLU A 82 10.03 19.02 -13.48
C GLU A 82 11.42 18.39 -13.68
N PRO A 83 11.63 17.51 -14.69
CA PRO A 83 12.89 16.80 -14.88
C PRO A 83 14.10 17.71 -15.05
N ASP A 84 13.96 18.83 -15.75
CA ASP A 84 15.07 19.76 -16.01
C ASP A 84 15.55 20.44 -14.72
N ARG A 85 14.62 20.85 -13.85
CA ARG A 85 14.95 21.43 -12.55
C ARG A 85 15.60 20.41 -11.62
N LEU A 86 15.14 19.16 -11.64
CA LEU A 86 15.79 18.07 -10.91
C LEU A 86 17.19 17.77 -11.45
N ALA A 87 17.41 17.84 -12.75
CA ALA A 87 18.71 17.66 -13.38
C ALA A 87 19.71 18.71 -12.88
N GLU A 88 19.31 19.97 -12.83
CA GLU A 88 20.11 21.07 -12.27
C GLU A 88 20.46 20.82 -10.79
N GLN A 89 19.48 20.42 -9.97
CA GLN A 89 19.68 20.17 -8.54
C GLN A 89 20.56 18.94 -8.26
N ALA A 90 20.40 17.88 -9.06
CA ALA A 90 21.14 16.64 -8.91
C ALA A 90 22.55 16.70 -9.51
N GLY A 91 22.83 17.69 -10.36
CA GLY A 91 24.05 17.73 -11.17
C GLY A 91 24.13 16.57 -12.16
N LEU A 92 22.98 16.07 -12.62
CA LEU A 92 22.87 14.93 -13.55
C LEU A 92 22.34 15.38 -14.92
N PRO A 93 22.72 14.71 -16.01
CA PRO A 93 22.02 14.86 -17.29
C PRO A 93 20.52 14.53 -17.16
N VAL A 94 19.67 15.29 -17.85
CA VAL A 94 18.20 15.11 -17.79
C VAL A 94 17.77 13.68 -18.15
N GLU A 95 18.45 13.01 -19.07
CA GLU A 95 18.11 11.64 -19.45
C GLU A 95 18.32 10.63 -18.31
N ARG A 96 19.35 10.84 -17.48
CA ARG A 96 19.58 10.05 -16.25
C ARG A 96 18.49 10.31 -15.21
N VAL A 97 18.07 11.57 -15.07
CA VAL A 97 16.93 11.93 -14.21
C VAL A 97 15.63 11.28 -14.69
N ARG A 98 15.37 11.28 -16.01
CA ARG A 98 14.18 10.60 -16.57
C ARG A 98 14.22 9.09 -16.31
N ALA A 99 15.38 8.44 -16.50
CA ALA A 99 15.54 7.02 -16.18
C ALA A 99 15.32 6.74 -14.68
N ALA A 100 15.84 7.59 -13.80
CA ALA A 100 15.60 7.54 -12.36
C ALA A 100 14.11 7.70 -12.00
N LEU A 101 13.41 8.65 -12.61
CA LEU A 101 11.97 8.86 -12.42
C LEU A 101 11.14 7.67 -12.93
N VAL A 102 11.55 7.02 -14.03
CA VAL A 102 10.96 5.77 -14.49
C VAL A 102 11.10 4.67 -13.43
N ARG A 103 12.29 4.50 -12.85
CA ARG A 103 12.54 3.54 -11.76
C ARG A 103 11.73 3.85 -10.50
N LEU A 104 11.61 5.12 -10.11
CA LEU A 104 10.78 5.53 -8.98
C LEU A 104 9.28 5.33 -9.25
N GLY A 105 8.86 5.48 -10.52
CA GLY A 105 7.50 5.23 -10.97
C GLY A 105 7.11 3.76 -10.88
N THR A 106 8.01 2.83 -11.26
CA THR A 106 7.75 1.38 -11.08
C THR A 106 7.68 0.97 -9.62
N ALA A 107 8.42 1.67 -8.74
CA ALA A 107 8.32 1.52 -7.28
C ALA A 107 7.09 2.23 -6.67
N GLY A 108 6.28 2.92 -7.49
CA GLY A 108 5.05 3.57 -7.08
C GLY A 108 5.22 4.85 -6.27
N ARG A 109 6.43 5.46 -6.29
CA ARG A 109 6.81 6.67 -5.55
C ARG A 109 6.48 7.97 -6.30
N VAL A 110 6.39 7.89 -7.62
CA VAL A 110 5.97 9.00 -8.49
C VAL A 110 4.93 8.49 -9.48
N GLY A 111 4.07 9.40 -9.95
CA GLY A 111 3.18 9.19 -11.09
C GLY A 111 3.47 10.20 -12.19
N TYR A 112 2.82 10.04 -13.33
CA TYR A 112 2.86 11.00 -14.44
C TYR A 112 1.43 11.42 -14.80
N ASP A 113 1.17 12.72 -14.83
CA ASP A 113 -0.12 13.29 -15.26
C ASP A 113 0.00 13.70 -16.73
N LEU A 114 -0.82 13.10 -17.59
CA LEU A 114 -0.83 13.36 -19.03
C LEU A 114 -1.43 14.73 -19.39
N ALA A 115 -2.38 15.23 -18.59
CA ALA A 115 -3.02 16.52 -18.83
C ALA A 115 -2.08 17.67 -18.48
N ASP A 116 -1.34 17.50 -17.38
CA ASP A 116 -0.36 18.47 -16.90
C ASP A 116 1.04 18.26 -17.49
N ALA A 117 1.25 17.17 -18.24
CA ALA A 117 2.52 16.77 -18.84
C ALA A 117 3.70 16.82 -17.84
N ALA A 118 3.46 16.37 -16.61
CA ALA A 118 4.41 16.48 -15.51
C ALA A 118 4.40 15.23 -14.63
N TYR A 119 5.56 14.95 -14.03
CA TYR A 119 5.65 13.98 -12.95
C TYR A 119 5.02 14.57 -11.67
N PHE A 120 4.47 13.72 -10.82
CA PHE A 120 3.93 14.14 -9.53
C PHE A 120 4.29 13.12 -8.44
N HIS A 121 4.34 13.60 -7.21
CA HIS A 121 4.58 12.75 -6.05
C HIS A 121 3.44 11.77 -5.82
N ARG A 122 3.77 10.49 -5.69
CA ARG A 122 2.81 9.45 -5.36
C ARG A 122 3.24 8.73 -4.10
N GLU A 123 2.75 9.20 -2.96
CA GLU A 123 2.76 8.37 -1.76
C GLU A 123 1.42 7.62 -1.68
N LEU A 124 1.48 6.29 -1.62
CA LEU A 124 0.30 5.53 -1.24
C LEU A 124 -0.08 5.97 0.18
N PRO A 125 -1.32 6.43 0.44
CA PRO A 125 -1.69 6.97 1.75
C PRO A 125 -1.40 5.96 2.86
N TYR A 126 -0.51 6.32 3.77
CA TYR A 126 -0.36 5.61 5.02
C TYR A 126 -1.51 6.00 5.93
N ASP A 127 -2.27 5.00 6.35
CA ASP A 127 -3.35 5.18 7.29
C ASP A 127 -3.13 4.18 8.42
N ALA A 128 -2.57 4.66 9.53
CA ALA A 128 -2.24 3.86 10.68
C ALA A 128 -3.47 3.09 11.22
N ASP A 129 -4.65 3.70 11.11
CA ASP A 129 -5.92 3.18 11.59
C ASP A 129 -6.55 2.17 10.61
N ARG A 130 -6.08 2.12 9.36
CA ARG A 130 -6.56 1.16 8.34
C ARG A 130 -6.38 -0.28 8.80
N ALA A 131 -5.29 -0.57 9.50
CA ALA A 131 -5.07 -1.87 10.11
C ALA A 131 -6.16 -2.21 11.14
N GLU A 132 -6.63 -1.24 11.90
CA GLU A 132 -7.69 -1.43 12.91
C GLU A 132 -9.07 -1.54 12.27
N ARG A 133 -9.39 -0.67 11.29
CA ARG A 133 -10.68 -0.67 10.58
C ARG A 133 -10.94 -1.98 9.83
N HIS A 134 -9.90 -2.61 9.27
CA HIS A 134 -10.05 -3.88 8.56
C HIS A 134 -9.89 -5.13 9.44
N ASN A 135 -9.50 -4.97 10.71
CA ASN A 135 -9.27 -6.11 11.61
C ASN A 135 -10.06 -5.97 12.92
N PRO A 136 -11.38 -6.22 12.91
CA PRO A 136 -12.21 -6.15 14.13
C PRO A 136 -11.69 -7.01 15.29
N ARG A 137 -11.06 -8.16 15.00
CA ARG A 137 -10.41 -9.02 16.01
C ARG A 137 -9.21 -8.34 16.70
N LEU A 138 -8.44 -7.53 15.95
CA LEU A 138 -7.32 -6.75 16.49
C LEU A 138 -7.84 -5.65 17.42
N VAL A 139 -8.86 -4.90 16.99
CA VAL A 139 -9.51 -3.85 17.81
C VAL A 139 -10.05 -4.43 19.11
N ALA A 140 -10.77 -5.56 19.02
CA ALA A 140 -11.33 -6.21 20.19
C ALA A 140 -10.24 -6.76 21.13
N ALA A 141 -9.15 -7.31 20.59
CA ALA A 141 -8.01 -7.78 21.41
C ALA A 141 -7.31 -6.62 22.14
N ARG A 142 -7.07 -5.50 21.44
CA ARG A 142 -6.51 -4.28 22.05
C ARG A 142 -7.40 -3.73 23.15
N ARG A 143 -8.73 -3.77 22.97
CA ARG A 143 -9.69 -3.36 24.00
C ARG A 143 -9.58 -4.25 25.24
N LEU A 144 -9.59 -5.58 25.08
CA LEU A 144 -9.45 -6.53 26.19
C LEU A 144 -8.14 -6.34 26.97
N ALA A 145 -7.03 -6.10 26.27
CA ALA A 145 -5.75 -5.83 26.91
C ALA A 145 -5.76 -4.51 27.71
N ARG A 146 -6.32 -3.44 27.12
CA ARG A 146 -6.42 -2.12 27.79
C ARG A 146 -7.35 -2.11 28.99
N GLU A 147 -8.45 -2.87 28.95
CA GLU A 147 -9.42 -3.01 30.03
C GLU A 147 -8.93 -3.91 31.18
N GLY A 148 -7.69 -4.42 31.12
CA GLY A 148 -7.16 -5.34 32.13
C GLY A 148 -7.94 -6.65 32.20
N ALA A 149 -8.58 -7.06 31.09
CA ALA A 149 -9.46 -8.21 31.06
C ALA A 149 -8.73 -9.56 30.98
N VAL A 150 -7.39 -9.53 30.90
CA VAL A 150 -6.51 -10.70 30.81
C VAL A 150 -5.80 -10.89 32.14
N VAL A 151 -5.99 -12.06 32.76
CA VAL A 151 -5.26 -12.50 33.94
C VAL A 151 -4.35 -13.65 33.52
N LEU A 152 -3.04 -13.46 33.67
CA LEU A 152 -2.03 -14.47 33.34
C LEU A 152 -1.79 -15.40 34.53
N ASP A 153 -1.67 -16.70 34.25
CA ASP A 153 -1.34 -17.73 35.24
C ASP A 153 -0.45 -18.80 34.58
N GLY A 154 0.87 -18.57 34.56
CA GLY A 154 1.85 -19.45 33.91
C GLY A 154 1.54 -19.67 32.42
N GLU A 155 1.31 -20.92 32.01
CA GLU A 155 0.92 -21.30 30.65
C GLU A 155 -0.55 -21.02 30.32
N LEU A 156 -1.36 -20.73 31.34
CA LEU A 156 -2.77 -20.39 31.20
C LEU A 156 -3.00 -18.88 31.29
N ALA A 157 -4.13 -18.45 30.76
CA ALA A 157 -4.64 -17.11 30.93
C ALA A 157 -6.16 -17.10 30.87
N ALA A 158 -6.79 -16.43 31.83
CA ALA A 158 -8.22 -16.16 31.82
C ALA A 158 -8.49 -14.82 31.14
N VAL A 159 -9.45 -14.78 30.20
CA VAL A 159 -9.83 -13.57 29.47
C VAL A 159 -11.33 -13.32 29.62
N ARG A 160 -11.69 -12.24 30.31
CA ARG A 160 -13.09 -11.80 30.46
C ARG A 160 -13.53 -11.00 29.22
N SER A 161 -14.57 -11.44 28.52
CA SER A 161 -15.10 -10.75 27.34
C SER A 161 -16.63 -10.69 27.42
N GLY A 162 -17.16 -9.53 27.83
CA GLY A 162 -18.56 -9.42 28.24
C GLY A 162 -18.79 -10.21 29.53
N ASP A 163 -19.91 -10.93 29.60
CA ASP A 163 -20.29 -11.72 30.78
C ASP A 163 -19.66 -13.13 30.81
N ARG A 164 -18.76 -13.43 29.87
CA ARG A 164 -18.11 -14.75 29.72
C ARG A 164 -16.62 -14.65 29.99
N SER A 165 -16.07 -15.72 30.58
CA SER A 165 -14.63 -15.93 30.73
C SER A 165 -14.17 -17.04 29.79
N TYR A 166 -13.04 -16.81 29.12
CA TYR A 166 -12.41 -17.77 28.21
C TYR A 166 -11.03 -18.13 28.72
N GLN A 167 -10.65 -19.40 28.57
CA GLN A 167 -9.32 -19.88 28.90
C GLN A 167 -8.47 -19.90 27.62
N VAL A 168 -7.27 -19.34 27.72
CA VAL A 168 -6.25 -19.37 26.69
C VAL A 168 -5.05 -20.12 27.26
N ARG A 169 -4.54 -21.10 26.52
CA ARG A 169 -3.33 -21.84 26.89
C ARG A 169 -2.24 -21.56 25.87
N GLU A 170 -1.04 -21.21 26.34
CA GLU A 170 0.16 -21.18 25.53
C GLU A 170 1.00 -22.41 25.82
N GLN A 171 1.35 -23.15 24.76
CA GLN A 171 2.25 -24.29 24.85
C GLN A 171 3.21 -24.24 23.67
N ALA A 172 4.52 -24.27 23.95
CA ALA A 172 5.56 -24.20 22.92
C ALA A 172 5.39 -23.03 21.92
N GLY A 173 4.95 -21.86 22.39
CA GLY A 173 4.73 -20.66 21.56
C GLY A 173 3.43 -20.67 20.74
N ALA A 174 2.65 -21.75 20.79
CA ALA A 174 1.32 -21.85 20.18
C ALA A 174 0.23 -21.54 21.20
N LEU A 175 -0.76 -20.74 20.80
CA LEU A 175 -1.90 -20.37 21.64
C LEU A 175 -3.15 -21.15 21.20
N SER A 176 -3.87 -21.70 22.18
CA SER A 176 -5.21 -22.27 22.01
C SER A 176 -6.21 -21.54 22.90
N CYS A 177 -7.51 -21.58 22.56
CA CYS A 177 -8.54 -20.86 23.29
C CYS A 177 -9.84 -21.66 23.39
N THR A 178 -10.61 -21.48 24.45
CA THR A 178 -11.92 -22.14 24.62
C THR A 178 -13.08 -21.45 23.88
N CYS A 179 -12.82 -20.41 23.07
CA CYS A 179 -13.87 -19.69 22.36
C CYS A 179 -14.31 -20.38 21.06
N GLN A 180 -15.51 -20.04 20.57
CA GLN A 180 -16.09 -20.61 19.36
C GLN A 180 -15.17 -20.49 18.12
N TRP A 181 -14.54 -19.34 17.92
CA TRP A 181 -13.60 -19.14 16.79
C TRP A 181 -12.47 -20.18 16.78
N TRP A 182 -11.96 -20.54 17.96
CA TRP A 182 -10.94 -21.58 18.05
C TRP A 182 -11.53 -22.97 17.83
N ALA A 183 -12.72 -23.25 18.36
CA ALA A 183 -13.43 -24.50 18.11
C ALA A 183 -13.62 -24.74 16.61
N ASP A 184 -14.00 -23.72 15.85
CA ASP A 184 -14.28 -23.80 14.41
C ASP A 184 -12.98 -23.90 13.57
N TYR A 185 -11.96 -23.10 13.90
CA TYR A 185 -10.81 -22.91 13.00
C TYR A 185 -9.47 -23.45 13.50
N ARG A 186 -9.30 -23.66 14.81
CA ARG A 186 -8.06 -24.16 15.45
C ARG A 186 -6.78 -23.49 14.91
N GLY A 187 -6.82 -22.17 14.79
CA GLY A 187 -5.68 -21.36 14.33
C GLY A 187 -5.53 -21.22 12.81
N ARG A 188 -6.22 -22.01 11.99
CA ARG A 188 -6.11 -21.96 10.51
C ARG A 188 -6.55 -20.64 9.87
N ARG A 189 -7.30 -19.80 10.61
CA ARG A 189 -7.70 -18.44 10.20
C ARG A 189 -7.14 -17.36 11.11
N GLY A 190 -5.97 -17.62 11.69
CA GLY A 190 -5.31 -16.75 12.65
C GLY A 190 -5.97 -16.77 14.05
N PRO A 191 -5.37 -16.07 15.02
CA PRO A 191 -5.80 -16.11 16.41
C PRO A 191 -7.19 -15.47 16.60
N CYS A 192 -7.94 -15.95 17.59
CA CYS A 192 -9.12 -15.23 18.06
C CYS A 192 -8.68 -13.95 18.82
N LYS A 193 -9.64 -13.06 19.11
CA LYS A 193 -9.36 -11.84 19.88
C LYS A 193 -8.77 -12.13 21.28
N HIS A 194 -9.13 -13.24 21.91
CA HIS A 194 -8.64 -13.60 23.25
C HIS A 194 -7.17 -14.05 23.23
N ALA A 195 -6.82 -14.98 22.34
CA ALA A 195 -5.44 -15.42 22.16
C ALA A 195 -4.53 -14.24 21.76
N LEU A 196 -5.02 -13.36 20.88
CA LEU A 196 -4.28 -12.16 20.49
C LEU A 196 -4.08 -11.19 21.68
N ALA A 197 -5.09 -10.97 22.53
CA ALA A 197 -4.97 -10.14 23.73
C ALA A 197 -3.94 -10.71 24.73
N VAL A 198 -3.96 -12.02 24.95
CA VAL A 198 -2.98 -12.71 25.82
C VAL A 198 -1.56 -12.53 25.28
N ARG A 199 -1.35 -12.69 23.97
CA ARG A 199 -0.05 -12.46 23.34
C ARG A 199 0.45 -11.03 23.53
N MET A 200 -0.43 -10.04 23.45
CA MET A 200 -0.08 -8.63 23.69
C MET A 200 0.34 -8.39 25.13
N VAL A 201 -0.44 -8.88 26.11
CA VAL A 201 -0.17 -8.69 27.53
C VAL A 201 1.11 -9.41 27.96
N ARG A 202 1.36 -10.63 27.49
CA ARG A 202 2.61 -11.36 27.75
C ARG A 202 3.84 -10.63 27.20
N ARG A 203 3.75 -10.08 25.97
CA ARG A 203 4.83 -9.27 25.40
C ARG A 203 5.08 -8.00 26.21
N GLY A 204 4.02 -7.30 26.63
CA GLY A 204 4.13 -6.12 27.49
C GLY A 204 4.78 -6.43 28.84
N ALA A 205 4.40 -7.55 29.48
CA ALA A 205 5.00 -8.01 30.74
C ALA A 205 6.49 -8.38 30.59
N ALA A 206 6.87 -9.03 29.49
CA ALA A 206 8.27 -9.36 29.21
C ALA A 206 9.14 -8.10 29.01
N VAL A 207 8.62 -7.09 28.31
CA VAL A 207 9.31 -5.80 28.11
C VAL A 207 9.45 -5.04 29.44
N ALA A 208 8.43 -5.05 30.31
CA ALA A 208 8.51 -4.44 31.63
C ALA A 208 9.42 -5.19 32.61
N GLY A 209 9.56 -6.51 32.45
CA GLY A 209 10.43 -7.35 33.28
C GLY A 209 11.91 -7.33 32.85
N GLY A 210 12.20 -7.02 31.59
CA GLY A 210 13.57 -6.94 31.04
C GLY A 210 14.23 -5.56 31.15
N ALA A 211 13.51 -4.54 31.61
CA ALA A 211 14.02 -3.18 31.84
C ALA A 211 14.52 -2.95 33.29
N ARG A 212 14.95 -4.01 33.98
CA ARG A 212 15.54 -3.95 35.32
C ARG A 212 17.01 -4.33 35.29
#